data_AF-A0A0F9QB76-F1
#
_entry.id   AF-A0A0F9QB76-F1
#
_cell.length_a   1.000
_cell.length_b   1.000
_cell.length_c   1.000
_cell.angle_alpha   90.00
_cell.angle_beta   90.00
_cell.angle_gamma   90.00
#
_symmetry.space_group_name_H-M   'P 1'
#
loop_
_entity.id
_entity.type
_entity.pdbx_description
1 polymer ?
#
loop_
_entity_poly.entity_id
_entity_poly.type
_entity_poly.pdbx_seq_one_letter_code
_entity_poly.pdbx_strand_id
1 'polypeptide(L)'
;MSKKSSLIIGIILLVIGGILIPSGYFINTIFRNQIYDGVPEALLGIQEEALPDLKPEIPGIATPGILLGIEEDALLILQNQLFIAPELVQLAFYDQWANGTISGASILPNGLLSQLDATLTGAPYFEVGLPTAIGLSIESTTELWNENNAYAFVNIDGIAVWEESGENYTLQTLLAAKFEISANDFFFILLWLDSFVGTRTKQLLDIETGYTIPELTQFGFYEQWANGTIFGESVLTEGFLTQTDSPIYGPPFFEVGLQTAPTGISVPQCAAIWNENSEYSLVSAQGINRWYKAKSGNSLYDELKLNNGGLNNIQMDAILTWLPKFRDILVNKLAKEELNLSMEPYDLGNTIFVGLGAGGGVLVVLGVVILIFSRRKT
;
A
#
# COMPACT_ATOMS: atom_id res chain seq x y z
N MET A 1 45.95 -46.62 -22.58
CA MET A 1 45.81 -45.27 -23.17
C MET A 1 47.21 -44.77 -23.53
N SER A 2 47.47 -44.33 -24.77
CA SER A 2 48.82 -43.85 -25.12
C SER A 2 49.10 -42.50 -24.45
N LYS A 3 50.35 -42.20 -24.07
CA LYS A 3 50.73 -40.89 -23.49
C LYS A 3 50.31 -39.70 -24.37
N LYS A 4 50.21 -39.89 -25.69
CA LYS A 4 49.69 -38.89 -26.63
C LYS A 4 48.17 -38.66 -26.50
N SER A 5 47.40 -39.72 -26.24
CA SER A 5 45.94 -39.64 -26.09
C SER A 5 45.53 -38.93 -24.78
N SER A 6 46.26 -39.15 -23.68
CA SER A 6 46.02 -38.40 -22.42
C SER A 6 46.41 -36.92 -22.54
N LEU A 7 47.46 -36.58 -23.29
CA LEU A 7 47.87 -35.19 -23.51
C LEU A 7 46.84 -34.42 -24.36
N ILE A 8 46.32 -35.04 -25.43
CA ILE A 8 45.32 -34.43 -26.31
C ILE A 8 43.99 -34.21 -25.57
N ILE A 9 43.54 -35.19 -24.76
CA ILE A 9 42.35 -35.03 -23.93
C ILE A 9 42.58 -33.97 -22.84
N GLY A 10 43.78 -33.90 -22.25
CA GLY A 10 44.16 -32.86 -21.30
C GLY A 10 44.09 -31.46 -21.91
N ILE A 11 44.61 -31.26 -23.12
CA ILE A 11 44.57 -29.98 -23.84
C ILE A 11 43.14 -29.62 -24.26
N ILE A 12 42.35 -30.59 -24.72
CA ILE A 12 40.93 -30.38 -25.06
C ILE A 12 40.15 -29.97 -23.80
N LEU A 13 40.37 -30.61 -22.66
CA LEU A 13 39.74 -30.23 -21.39
C LEU A 13 40.21 -28.87 -20.88
N LEU A 14 41.47 -28.48 -21.13
CA LEU A 14 42.01 -27.17 -20.77
C LEU A 14 41.50 -26.04 -21.67
N VAL A 15 41.34 -26.30 -22.97
CA VAL A 15 40.77 -25.35 -23.94
C VAL A 15 39.26 -25.21 -23.73
N ILE A 16 38.56 -26.33 -23.51
CA ILE A 16 37.13 -26.33 -23.18
C ILE A 16 36.92 -25.67 -21.81
N GLY A 17 37.68 -26.01 -20.77
CA GLY A 17 37.62 -25.34 -19.47
C GLY A 17 37.99 -23.86 -19.54
N GLY A 18 39.00 -23.50 -20.34
CA GLY A 18 39.43 -22.12 -20.55
C GLY A 18 38.44 -21.24 -21.31
N ILE A 19 37.56 -21.82 -22.13
CA ILE A 19 36.47 -21.10 -22.82
C ILE A 19 35.18 -21.13 -21.98
N LEU A 20 34.91 -22.23 -21.28
CA LEU A 20 33.68 -22.42 -20.49
C LEU A 20 33.66 -21.65 -19.18
N ILE A 21 34.80 -21.48 -18.50
CA ILE A 21 34.86 -20.72 -17.24
C ILE A 21 34.55 -19.22 -17.49
N PRO A 22 35.16 -18.54 -18.50
CA PRO A 22 34.78 -17.17 -18.83
C PRO A 22 33.36 -17.01 -19.34
N SER A 23 32.84 -17.98 -20.11
CA SER A 23 31.46 -17.92 -20.61
C SER A 23 30.42 -18.20 -19.52
N GLY A 24 30.71 -19.07 -18.56
CA GLY A 24 29.90 -19.24 -17.35
C GLY A 24 29.89 -17.97 -16.49
N TYR A 25 31.05 -17.34 -16.29
CA TYR A 25 31.15 -16.05 -15.59
C TYR A 25 30.38 -14.94 -16.32
N PHE A 26 30.50 -14.88 -17.65
CA PHE A 26 29.80 -13.92 -18.50
C PHE A 26 28.28 -14.12 -18.47
N ILE A 27 27.79 -15.36 -18.58
CA ILE A 27 26.37 -15.70 -18.50
C ILE A 27 25.81 -15.37 -17.10
N ASN A 28 26.52 -15.73 -16.03
CA ASN A 28 26.13 -15.37 -14.66
C ASN A 28 26.09 -13.84 -14.47
N THR A 29 27.05 -13.12 -15.05
CA THR A 29 27.06 -11.64 -15.03
C THR A 29 25.87 -11.06 -15.80
N ILE A 30 25.52 -11.63 -16.98
CA ILE A 30 24.34 -11.21 -17.74
C ILE A 30 23.05 -11.45 -16.95
N PHE A 31 22.85 -12.64 -16.39
CA PHE A 31 21.65 -12.94 -15.61
C PHE A 31 21.55 -12.08 -14.37
N ARG A 32 22.66 -11.85 -13.65
CA ARG A 32 22.69 -10.92 -12.52
C ARG A 32 22.30 -9.51 -12.98
N ASN A 33 22.93 -8.99 -14.03
CA ASN A 33 22.62 -7.66 -14.55
C ASN A 33 21.16 -7.55 -14.99
N GLN A 34 20.59 -8.58 -15.62
CA GLN A 34 19.16 -8.58 -15.98
C GLN A 34 18.25 -8.56 -14.75
N ILE A 35 18.60 -9.25 -13.67
CA ILE A 35 17.82 -9.19 -12.42
C ILE A 35 17.98 -7.82 -11.75
N TYR A 36 19.19 -7.25 -11.76
CA TYR A 36 19.44 -5.90 -11.26
C TYR A 36 18.64 -4.85 -12.02
N ASP A 37 18.65 -4.97 -13.34
CA ASP A 37 17.97 -4.06 -14.25
C ASP A 37 16.46 -4.26 -14.21
N GLY A 38 15.94 -5.43 -13.79
CA GLY A 38 14.51 -5.74 -13.67
C GLY A 38 13.84 -5.34 -12.34
N VAL A 39 14.62 -4.84 -11.37
CA VAL A 39 14.08 -4.35 -10.09
C VAL A 39 13.21 -3.11 -10.27
N PRO A 40 13.64 -2.07 -11.01
CA PRO A 40 12.79 -0.92 -11.34
C PRO A 40 11.44 -1.30 -11.94
N GLU A 41 11.42 -2.19 -12.93
CA GLU A 41 10.18 -2.62 -13.59
C GLU A 41 9.27 -3.38 -12.63
N ALA A 42 9.83 -4.24 -11.76
CA ALA A 42 9.04 -4.91 -10.73
C ALA A 42 8.44 -3.92 -9.73
N LEU A 43 9.20 -2.90 -9.30
CA LEU A 43 8.70 -1.87 -8.40
C LEU A 43 7.58 -1.05 -9.03
N LEU A 44 7.76 -0.63 -10.30
CA LEU A 44 6.75 0.12 -11.04
C LEU A 44 5.51 -0.72 -11.34
N GLY A 45 5.68 -2.00 -11.72
CA GLY A 45 4.56 -2.91 -11.93
C GLY A 45 3.69 -3.08 -10.69
N ILE A 46 4.30 -3.27 -9.51
CA ILE A 46 3.57 -3.34 -8.24
C ILE A 46 2.85 -2.02 -7.95
N GLN A 47 3.48 -0.87 -8.23
CA GLN A 47 2.83 0.43 -8.08
C GLN A 47 1.63 0.60 -9.03
N GLU A 48 1.78 0.23 -10.30
CA GLU A 48 0.74 0.31 -11.32
C GLU A 48 -0.47 -0.57 -10.99
N GLU A 49 -0.24 -1.73 -10.35
CA GLU A 49 -1.30 -2.62 -9.86
C GLU A 49 -1.92 -2.10 -8.55
N ALA A 50 -1.12 -1.62 -7.60
CA ALA A 50 -1.61 -1.21 -6.28
C ALA A 50 -2.41 0.11 -6.30
N LEU A 51 -2.04 1.09 -7.14
CA LEU A 51 -2.69 2.40 -7.14
C LEU A 51 -4.18 2.35 -7.53
N PRO A 52 -4.61 1.64 -8.59
CA PRO A 52 -6.02 1.46 -8.93
C PRO A 52 -6.83 0.83 -7.80
N ASP A 53 -6.26 -0.14 -7.09
CA ASP A 53 -6.91 -0.87 -6.00
C ASP A 53 -7.02 -0.03 -4.73
N LEU A 54 -5.99 0.76 -4.40
CA LEU A 54 -6.03 1.68 -3.26
C LEU A 54 -6.99 2.85 -3.47
N LYS A 55 -7.11 3.35 -4.69
CA LYS A 55 -7.88 4.57 -4.99
C LYS A 55 -9.34 4.55 -4.46
N PRO A 56 -10.14 3.48 -4.64
CA PRO A 56 -11.48 3.39 -4.07
C PRO A 56 -11.48 3.25 -2.54
N GLU A 57 -10.40 2.74 -1.94
CA GLU A 57 -10.26 2.50 -0.49
C GLU A 57 -9.90 3.77 0.29
N ILE A 58 -9.18 4.73 -0.33
CA ILE A 58 -8.75 5.96 0.35
C ILE A 58 -9.88 6.68 1.09
N PRO A 59 -11.08 6.87 0.51
CA PRO A 59 -12.20 7.43 1.24
C PRO A 59 -12.62 6.60 2.46
N GLY A 60 -12.70 5.28 2.36
CA GLY A 60 -13.06 4.41 3.48
C GLY A 60 -12.05 4.53 4.62
N ILE A 61 -10.75 4.44 4.29
CA ILE A 61 -9.63 4.57 5.24
C ILE A 61 -9.63 5.92 5.95
N ALA A 62 -9.91 7.01 5.22
CA ALA A 62 -9.90 8.36 5.80
C ALA A 62 -11.17 8.71 6.58
N THR A 63 -12.26 7.96 6.40
CA THR A 63 -13.57 8.30 6.96
C THR A 63 -13.57 8.41 8.48
N PRO A 64 -12.99 7.47 9.27
CA PRO A 64 -12.91 7.60 10.71
C PRO A 64 -12.30 8.92 11.19
N GLY A 65 -11.13 9.30 10.64
CA GLY A 65 -10.44 10.53 11.01
C GLY A 65 -11.25 11.79 10.66
N ILE A 66 -11.89 11.79 9.49
CA ILE A 66 -12.76 12.90 9.06
C ILE A 66 -13.99 13.03 9.95
N LEU A 67 -14.63 11.92 10.32
CA LEU A 67 -15.77 11.93 11.22
C LEU A 67 -15.38 12.54 12.58
N LEU A 68 -14.23 12.14 13.13
CA LEU A 68 -13.72 12.69 14.40
C LEU A 68 -13.40 14.19 14.27
N GLY A 69 -12.76 14.62 13.18
CA GLY A 69 -12.52 16.05 12.93
C GLY A 69 -13.81 16.86 12.84
N ILE A 70 -14.85 16.33 12.19
CA ILE A 70 -16.18 16.97 12.16
C ILE A 70 -16.79 17.01 13.56
N GLU A 71 -16.69 15.95 14.35
CA GLU A 71 -17.20 15.93 15.73
C GLU A 71 -16.54 17.05 16.54
N GLU A 72 -15.20 17.16 16.52
CA GLU A 72 -14.47 18.19 17.24
C GLU A 72 -14.93 19.61 16.87
N ASP A 73 -15.04 19.91 15.57
CA ASP A 73 -15.49 21.22 15.11
C ASP A 73 -16.99 21.46 15.43
N ALA A 74 -17.82 20.44 15.29
CA ALA A 74 -19.24 20.51 15.60
C ALA A 74 -19.48 20.79 17.08
N LEU A 75 -18.73 20.15 17.98
CA LEU A 75 -18.81 20.41 19.42
C LEU A 75 -18.47 21.88 19.72
N LEU A 76 -17.45 22.45 19.07
CA LEU A 76 -17.11 23.86 19.23
C LEU A 76 -18.25 24.78 18.75
N ILE A 77 -18.86 24.48 17.60
CA ILE A 77 -19.98 25.24 17.05
C ILE A 77 -21.19 25.19 17.99
N LEU A 78 -21.58 23.99 18.41
CA LEU A 78 -22.73 23.77 19.27
C LEU A 78 -22.54 24.40 20.66
N GLN A 79 -21.34 24.32 21.22
CA GLN A 79 -20.99 24.98 22.49
C GLN A 79 -21.22 26.50 22.41
N ASN A 80 -20.87 27.11 21.27
CA ASN A 80 -21.04 28.55 21.04
C ASN A 80 -22.49 28.95 20.73
N GLN A 81 -23.28 28.06 20.11
CA GLN A 81 -24.66 28.37 19.72
C GLN A 81 -25.69 28.10 20.83
N LEU A 82 -25.52 27.00 21.58
CA LEU A 82 -26.53 26.52 22.53
C LEU A 82 -26.35 27.09 23.93
N PHE A 83 -25.17 27.61 24.28
CA PHE A 83 -24.83 28.09 25.63
C PHE A 83 -25.19 27.08 26.74
N ILE A 84 -25.04 25.79 26.45
CA ILE A 84 -25.25 24.68 27.39
C ILE A 84 -23.93 24.22 28.00
N ALA A 85 -24.02 23.40 29.04
CA ALA A 85 -22.85 22.80 29.66
C ALA A 85 -22.14 21.85 28.66
N PRO A 86 -20.79 21.76 28.68
CA PRO A 86 -20.02 20.97 27.72
C PRO A 86 -20.48 19.51 27.60
N GLU A 87 -20.85 18.90 28.72
CA GLU A 87 -21.35 17.52 28.78
C GLU A 87 -22.67 17.31 28.02
N LEU A 88 -23.46 18.37 27.81
CA LEU A 88 -24.70 18.33 27.04
C LEU A 88 -24.48 18.63 25.56
N VAL A 89 -23.33 19.23 25.19
CA VAL A 89 -23.00 19.54 23.80
C VAL A 89 -22.78 18.26 23.00
N GLN A 90 -22.11 17.26 23.59
CA GLN A 90 -21.90 15.97 22.94
C GLN A 90 -23.23 15.22 22.73
N LEU A 91 -24.13 15.25 23.71
CA LEU A 91 -25.47 14.69 23.55
C LEU A 91 -26.27 15.42 22.46
N ALA A 92 -26.12 16.73 22.36
CA ALA A 92 -26.74 17.53 21.30
C ALA A 92 -26.17 17.19 19.91
N PHE A 93 -24.87 16.91 19.80
CA PHE A 93 -24.26 16.42 18.57
C PHE A 93 -24.83 15.07 18.15
N TYR A 94 -24.90 14.09 19.06
CA TYR A 94 -25.47 12.76 18.76
C TYR A 94 -26.95 12.82 18.41
N ASP A 95 -27.73 13.66 19.09
CA ASP A 95 -29.13 13.88 18.75
C ASP A 95 -29.28 14.55 17.38
N GLN A 96 -28.47 15.57 17.09
CA GLN A 96 -28.43 16.22 15.77
C GLN A 96 -28.09 15.21 14.67
N TRP A 97 -27.04 14.42 14.85
CA TRP A 97 -26.60 13.44 13.85
C TRP A 97 -27.68 12.39 13.55
N ALA A 98 -28.29 11.81 14.59
CA ALA A 98 -29.29 10.75 14.44
C ALA A 98 -30.68 11.26 14.04
N ASN A 99 -31.11 12.41 14.55
CA ASN A 99 -32.49 12.89 14.42
C ASN A 99 -32.64 14.16 13.55
N GLY A 100 -31.52 14.76 13.11
CA GLY A 100 -31.54 16.04 12.40
C GLY A 100 -32.04 17.22 13.24
N THR A 101 -32.15 17.03 14.56
CA THR A 101 -32.68 18.01 15.52
C THR A 101 -31.92 17.92 16.83
N ILE A 102 -31.98 18.98 17.63
CA ILE A 102 -31.41 19.03 18.98
C ILE A 102 -32.55 19.19 19.97
N SER A 103 -32.76 18.19 20.82
CA SER A 103 -33.90 18.08 21.73
C SER A 103 -35.25 18.28 21.02
N GLY A 104 -35.37 17.76 19.79
CA GLY A 104 -36.56 17.87 18.96
C GLY A 104 -36.76 19.25 18.27
N ALA A 105 -35.82 20.19 18.44
CA ALA A 105 -35.84 21.47 17.77
C ALA A 105 -34.90 21.49 16.56
N SER A 106 -35.35 22.12 15.46
CA SER A 106 -34.53 22.32 14.26
C SER A 106 -33.56 23.48 14.48
N ILE A 107 -32.46 23.22 15.21
CA ILE A 107 -31.42 24.21 15.49
C ILE A 107 -30.50 24.38 14.27
N LEU A 108 -30.17 23.28 13.60
CA LEU A 108 -29.34 23.24 12.40
C LEU A 108 -30.10 22.62 11.23
N PRO A 109 -31.11 23.32 10.65
CA PRO A 109 -31.99 22.77 9.62
C PRO A 109 -31.28 22.37 8.32
N ASN A 110 -30.07 22.89 8.07
CA ASN A 110 -29.28 22.60 6.88
C ASN A 110 -28.10 21.65 7.16
N GLY A 111 -28.04 21.10 8.37
CA GLY A 111 -26.99 20.20 8.83
C GLY A 111 -25.69 20.90 9.26
N LEU A 112 -24.84 20.14 9.94
CA LEU A 112 -23.59 20.56 10.58
C LEU A 112 -22.55 21.00 9.54
N LEU A 113 -22.39 20.25 8.44
CA LEU A 113 -21.40 20.62 7.41
C LEU A 113 -21.65 21.99 6.80
N SER A 114 -22.90 22.45 6.73
CA SER A 114 -23.22 23.80 6.24
C SER A 114 -22.66 24.91 7.12
N GLN A 115 -22.34 24.59 8.38
CA GLN A 115 -21.69 25.51 9.33
C GLN A 115 -20.16 25.48 9.20
N LEU A 116 -19.59 24.37 8.73
CA LEU A 116 -18.15 24.23 8.49
C LEU A 116 -17.75 24.87 7.16
N ASP A 117 -18.47 24.53 6.09
CA ASP A 117 -18.22 25.07 4.75
C ASP A 117 -19.55 25.24 3.99
N ALA A 118 -19.80 26.46 3.50
CA ALA A 118 -21.02 26.78 2.75
C ALA A 118 -21.17 25.95 1.46
N THR A 119 -20.07 25.47 0.88
CA THR A 119 -20.07 24.59 -0.30
C THR A 119 -20.60 23.18 -0.01
N LEU A 120 -20.66 22.78 1.26
CA LEU A 120 -21.17 21.48 1.70
C LEU A 120 -22.67 21.49 2.04
N THR A 121 -23.38 22.57 1.70
CA THR A 121 -24.82 22.70 1.96
C THR A 121 -25.63 21.70 1.13
N GLY A 122 -26.63 21.07 1.75
CA GLY A 122 -27.59 20.17 1.09
C GLY A 122 -27.18 18.69 1.13
N ALA A 123 -27.93 17.86 0.42
CA ALA A 123 -27.66 16.42 0.37
C ALA A 123 -26.39 16.09 -0.44
N PRO A 124 -25.66 15.01 -0.09
CA PRO A 124 -25.88 14.16 1.09
C PRO A 124 -25.55 14.91 2.39
N TYR A 125 -26.40 14.78 3.41
CA TYR A 125 -26.16 15.44 4.69
C TYR A 125 -25.11 14.65 5.49
N PHE A 126 -24.45 15.33 6.43
CA PHE A 126 -23.61 14.63 7.41
C PHE A 126 -24.45 13.87 8.42
N GLU A 127 -25.58 14.43 8.81
CA GLU A 127 -26.55 13.77 9.68
C GLU A 127 -27.33 12.72 8.91
N VAL A 128 -27.32 11.49 9.43
CA VAL A 128 -28.17 10.42 8.93
C VAL A 128 -29.66 10.73 9.16
N GLY A 129 -29.98 11.51 10.19
CA GLY A 129 -31.33 11.96 10.52
C GLY A 129 -31.89 13.07 9.63
N LEU A 130 -31.18 13.49 8.57
CA LEU A 130 -31.67 14.50 7.64
C LEU A 130 -31.97 13.90 6.26
N PRO A 131 -33.14 14.22 5.65
CA PRO A 131 -34.17 15.15 6.14
C PRO A 131 -35.17 14.50 7.11
N THR A 132 -35.05 13.20 7.39
CA THR A 132 -35.98 12.43 8.22
C THR A 132 -35.22 11.78 9.36
N ALA A 133 -35.65 12.04 10.59
CA ALA A 133 -35.06 11.44 11.78
C ALA A 133 -35.06 9.91 11.70
N ILE A 134 -33.97 9.28 12.15
CA ILE A 134 -33.92 7.84 12.36
C ILE A 134 -34.02 7.53 13.86
N GLY A 135 -34.69 6.43 14.21
CA GLY A 135 -35.09 6.15 15.60
C GLY A 135 -33.98 5.70 16.54
N LEU A 136 -32.72 6.11 16.33
CA LEU A 136 -31.60 5.69 17.16
C LEU A 136 -31.67 6.30 18.56
N SER A 137 -31.37 5.48 19.56
CA SER A 137 -31.19 5.94 20.93
C SER A 137 -29.86 6.71 21.06
N ILE A 138 -29.79 7.63 22.03
CA ILE A 138 -28.54 8.34 22.36
C ILE A 138 -27.43 7.34 22.72
N GLU A 139 -27.76 6.25 23.42
CA GLU A 139 -26.80 5.21 23.80
C GLU A 139 -26.24 4.50 22.57
N SER A 140 -27.11 4.06 21.65
CA SER A 140 -26.72 3.47 20.37
C SER A 140 -25.82 4.41 19.56
N THR A 141 -26.21 5.69 19.46
CA THR A 141 -25.41 6.69 18.75
C THR A 141 -24.06 6.91 19.41
N THR A 142 -24.00 7.03 20.73
CA THR A 142 -22.73 7.18 21.46
C THR A 142 -21.78 6.01 21.17
N GLU A 143 -22.31 4.78 21.13
CA GLU A 143 -21.51 3.59 20.80
C GLU A 143 -21.05 3.55 19.34
N LEU A 144 -21.83 4.10 18.40
CA LEU A 144 -21.43 4.23 16.98
C LEU A 144 -20.28 5.23 16.78
N TRP A 145 -20.09 6.15 17.74
CA TRP A 145 -19.06 7.18 17.77
C TRP A 145 -17.93 6.88 18.77
N ASN A 146 -17.87 5.66 19.31
CA ASN A 146 -16.84 5.26 20.27
C ASN A 146 -15.62 4.64 19.56
N GLU A 147 -14.50 5.36 19.48
CA GLU A 147 -13.26 4.89 18.84
C GLU A 147 -12.72 3.56 19.40
N ASN A 148 -13.02 3.26 20.68
CA ASN A 148 -12.59 2.01 21.32
C ASN A 148 -13.48 0.81 20.95
N ASN A 149 -14.62 1.05 20.29
CA ASN A 149 -15.52 0.01 19.83
C ASN A 149 -15.12 -0.40 18.42
N ALA A 150 -14.64 -1.64 18.26
CA ALA A 150 -14.18 -2.20 16.98
C ALA A 150 -15.29 -2.36 15.90
N TYR A 151 -16.50 -1.88 16.16
CA TYR A 151 -17.61 -1.86 15.20
C TYR A 151 -18.20 -0.44 15.03
N ALA A 152 -17.59 0.59 15.62
CA ALA A 152 -17.99 1.99 15.47
C ALA A 152 -17.54 2.57 14.11
N PHE A 153 -18.17 3.65 13.65
CA PHE A 153 -17.77 4.32 12.40
C PHE A 153 -16.42 5.01 12.50
N VAL A 154 -16.10 5.50 13.69
CA VAL A 154 -14.85 6.23 13.98
C VAL A 154 -13.69 5.28 14.33
N ASN A 155 -13.89 3.97 14.17
CA ASN A 155 -12.84 2.97 14.30
C ASN A 155 -12.49 2.42 12.91
N ILE A 156 -11.21 2.28 12.59
CA ILE A 156 -10.76 1.86 11.25
C ILE A 156 -11.24 0.44 10.88
N ASP A 157 -11.16 -0.50 11.81
CA ASP A 157 -11.69 -1.85 11.59
C ASP A 157 -13.22 -1.82 11.54
N GLY A 158 -13.83 -0.98 12.38
CA GLY A 158 -15.28 -0.82 12.43
C GLY A 158 -15.87 -0.31 11.12
N ILE A 159 -15.29 0.74 10.51
CA ILE A 159 -15.77 1.28 9.23
C ILE A 159 -15.71 0.23 8.11
N ALA A 160 -14.65 -0.58 8.06
CA ALA A 160 -14.51 -1.65 7.08
C ALA A 160 -15.61 -2.72 7.25
N VAL A 161 -15.96 -3.07 8.50
CA VAL A 161 -17.08 -3.98 8.78
C VAL A 161 -18.42 -3.39 8.32
N TRP A 162 -18.62 -2.08 8.45
CA TRP A 162 -19.82 -1.41 7.96
C TRP A 162 -19.90 -1.40 6.43
N GLU A 163 -18.80 -1.11 5.73
CA GLU A 163 -18.73 -1.17 4.27
C GLU A 163 -19.02 -2.59 3.75
N GLU A 164 -18.38 -3.61 4.31
CA GLU A 164 -18.63 -5.02 3.95
C GLU A 164 -20.10 -5.42 4.22
N SER A 165 -20.71 -4.86 5.27
CA SER A 165 -22.11 -5.13 5.58
C SER A 165 -23.08 -4.67 4.49
N GLY A 166 -22.69 -3.75 3.59
CA GLY A 166 -23.51 -3.32 2.46
C GLY A 166 -24.03 -4.49 1.61
N GLU A 167 -23.23 -5.54 1.47
CA GLU A 167 -23.56 -6.74 0.68
C GLU A 167 -23.66 -8.03 1.54
N ASN A 168 -23.24 -7.97 2.81
CA ASN A 168 -23.19 -9.13 3.70
C ASN A 168 -24.30 -9.13 4.76
N TYR A 169 -25.41 -9.85 4.50
CA TYR A 169 -26.56 -9.95 5.41
C TYR A 169 -26.21 -10.45 6.83
N THR A 170 -25.18 -11.28 6.97
CA THR A 170 -24.73 -11.76 8.28
C THR A 170 -24.15 -10.61 9.10
N LEU A 171 -23.31 -9.78 8.48
CA LEU A 171 -22.77 -8.58 9.12
C LEU A 171 -23.85 -7.54 9.40
N GLN A 172 -24.81 -7.36 8.49
CA GLN A 172 -25.96 -6.47 8.75
C GLN A 172 -26.70 -6.88 10.02
N THR A 173 -27.00 -8.18 10.16
CA THR A 173 -27.72 -8.71 11.33
C THR A 173 -26.89 -8.55 12.61
N LEU A 174 -25.57 -8.77 12.52
CA LEU A 174 -24.64 -8.60 13.64
C LEU A 174 -24.62 -7.14 14.12
N LEU A 175 -24.40 -6.19 13.20
CA LEU A 175 -24.31 -4.76 13.51
C LEU A 175 -25.64 -4.22 14.03
N ALA A 176 -26.75 -4.57 13.38
CA ALA A 176 -28.08 -4.16 13.82
C ALA A 176 -28.39 -4.66 15.24
N ALA A 177 -28.03 -5.91 15.56
CA ALA A 177 -28.19 -6.44 16.92
C ALA A 177 -27.24 -5.76 17.92
N LYS A 178 -25.99 -5.50 17.54
CA LYS A 178 -24.97 -4.91 18.42
C LYS A 178 -25.34 -3.49 18.88
N PHE A 179 -25.91 -2.70 17.98
CA PHE A 179 -26.26 -1.30 18.23
C PHE A 179 -27.77 -1.08 18.46
N GLU A 180 -28.54 -2.17 18.56
CA GLU A 180 -30.00 -2.15 18.76
C GLU A 180 -30.75 -1.34 17.69
N ILE A 181 -30.31 -1.45 16.43
CA ILE A 181 -30.83 -0.67 15.31
C ILE A 181 -31.97 -1.43 14.64
N SER A 182 -33.09 -0.73 14.38
CA SER A 182 -34.19 -1.33 13.62
C SER A 182 -33.78 -1.57 12.16
N ALA A 183 -34.40 -2.54 11.48
CA ALA A 183 -34.07 -2.82 10.08
C ALA A 183 -34.23 -1.60 9.16
N ASN A 184 -35.19 -0.72 9.44
CA ASN A 184 -35.40 0.50 8.66
C ASN A 184 -34.30 1.53 8.92
N ASP A 185 -33.94 1.77 10.18
CA ASP A 185 -32.88 2.73 10.53
C ASP A 185 -31.52 2.23 10.02
N PHE A 186 -31.29 0.92 10.07
CA PHE A 186 -30.08 0.29 9.53
C PHE A 186 -29.93 0.53 8.03
N PHE A 187 -31.02 0.41 7.27
CA PHE A 187 -31.03 0.72 5.85
C PHE A 187 -30.67 2.19 5.58
N PHE A 188 -31.21 3.14 6.37
CA PHE A 188 -30.86 4.55 6.22
C PHE A 188 -29.40 4.85 6.58
N ILE A 189 -28.86 4.16 7.59
CA ILE A 189 -27.43 4.26 7.93
C ILE A 189 -26.55 3.77 6.79
N LEU A 190 -26.85 2.61 6.18
CA LEU A 190 -26.07 2.12 5.04
C LEU A 190 -26.14 3.08 3.85
N LEU A 191 -27.33 3.60 3.54
CA LEU A 191 -27.52 4.58 2.46
C LEU A 191 -26.75 5.88 2.72
N TRP A 192 -26.78 6.35 3.97
CA TRP A 192 -26.00 7.50 4.41
C TRP A 192 -24.51 7.24 4.27
N LEU A 193 -24.03 6.08 4.75
CA LEU A 193 -22.62 5.74 4.76
C LEU A 193 -22.04 5.66 3.35
N ASP A 194 -22.73 4.96 2.44
CA ASP A 194 -22.36 4.91 1.01
C ASP A 194 -22.27 6.31 0.39
N SER A 195 -23.25 7.17 0.67
CA SER A 195 -23.25 8.55 0.19
C SER A 195 -22.13 9.40 0.84
N PHE A 196 -21.87 9.19 2.12
CA PHE A 196 -20.87 9.94 2.89
C PHE A 196 -19.47 9.57 2.43
N VAL A 197 -19.10 8.29 2.47
CA VAL A 197 -17.80 7.78 1.99
C VAL A 197 -17.62 8.09 0.50
N GLY A 198 -18.63 7.80 -0.31
CA GLY A 198 -18.56 7.94 -1.76
C GLY A 198 -18.47 9.38 -2.25
N THR A 199 -18.99 10.35 -1.48
CA THR A 199 -19.08 11.77 -1.88
C THR A 199 -18.47 12.74 -0.88
N ARG A 200 -18.94 12.76 0.38
CA ARG A 200 -18.54 13.77 1.37
C ARG A 200 -17.11 13.60 1.83
N THR A 201 -16.68 12.39 2.13
CA THR A 201 -15.29 12.12 2.51
C THR A 201 -14.32 12.67 1.45
N LYS A 202 -14.63 12.49 0.16
CA LYS A 202 -13.78 13.02 -0.93
C LYS A 202 -13.72 14.55 -0.95
N GLN A 203 -14.84 15.22 -0.72
CA GLN A 203 -14.90 16.68 -0.68
C GLN A 203 -14.16 17.22 0.55
N LEU A 204 -14.34 16.58 1.70
CA LEU A 204 -13.71 16.96 2.95
C LEU A 204 -12.20 16.75 2.91
N LEU A 205 -11.72 15.65 2.32
CA LEU A 205 -10.30 15.43 2.07
C LEU A 205 -9.67 16.55 1.22
N ASP A 206 -10.35 16.96 0.14
CA ASP A 206 -9.86 18.04 -0.72
C ASP A 206 -9.83 19.38 0.04
N ILE A 207 -10.85 19.67 0.85
CA ILE A 207 -10.91 20.89 1.67
C ILE A 207 -9.81 20.90 2.75
N GLU A 208 -9.64 19.79 3.47
CA GLU A 208 -8.73 19.70 4.62
C GLU A 208 -7.27 19.65 4.17
N THR A 209 -6.99 18.87 3.13
CA THR A 209 -5.60 18.57 2.73
C THR A 209 -5.14 19.39 1.52
N GLY A 210 -6.07 19.89 0.69
CA GLY A 210 -5.77 20.53 -0.59
C GLY A 210 -5.30 19.55 -1.68
N TYR A 211 -5.43 18.24 -1.46
CA TYR A 211 -5.01 17.20 -2.39
C TYR A 211 -6.19 16.42 -2.96
N THR A 212 -6.06 16.02 -4.22
CA THR A 212 -7.02 15.16 -4.89
C THR A 212 -6.90 13.70 -4.42
N ILE A 213 -7.95 12.90 -4.61
CA ILE A 213 -7.91 11.45 -4.29
C ILE A 213 -6.74 10.73 -4.97
N PRO A 214 -6.43 10.93 -6.27
CA PRO A 214 -5.24 10.32 -6.86
C PRO A 214 -3.92 10.70 -6.17
N GLU A 215 -3.77 11.95 -5.73
CA GLU A 215 -2.56 12.38 -4.99
C GLU A 215 -2.49 11.72 -3.61
N LEU A 216 -3.61 11.69 -2.88
CA LEU A 216 -3.70 10.99 -1.60
C LEU A 216 -3.47 9.48 -1.75
N THR A 217 -3.93 8.87 -2.84
CA THR A 217 -3.65 7.47 -3.16
C THR A 217 -2.15 7.23 -3.34
N GLN A 218 -1.48 8.13 -4.06
CA GLN A 218 -0.03 8.07 -4.24
C GLN A 218 0.71 8.25 -2.91
N PHE A 219 0.23 9.12 -2.02
CA PHE A 219 0.82 9.32 -0.70
C PHE A 219 0.61 8.10 0.19
N GLY A 220 -0.58 7.51 0.19
CA GLY A 220 -0.88 6.26 0.88
C GLY A 220 0.01 5.12 0.40
N PHE A 221 0.23 4.99 -0.91
CA PHE A 221 1.18 4.03 -1.46
C PHE A 221 2.60 4.25 -0.94
N TYR A 222 3.09 5.49 -0.95
CA TYR A 222 4.42 5.82 -0.46
C TYR A 222 4.58 5.59 1.04
N GLU A 223 3.57 5.93 1.82
CA GLU A 223 3.57 5.69 3.25
C GLU A 223 3.52 4.19 3.56
N GLN A 224 2.67 3.43 2.87
CA GLN A 224 2.58 1.98 3.03
C GLN A 224 3.93 1.33 2.71
N TRP A 225 4.53 1.68 1.57
CA TRP A 225 5.84 1.17 1.19
C TRP A 225 6.92 1.50 2.22
N ALA A 226 6.96 2.73 2.72
CA ALA A 226 7.99 3.17 3.65
C ALA A 226 7.77 2.72 5.10
N ASN A 227 6.53 2.73 5.57
CA ASN A 227 6.17 2.69 6.98
C ASN A 227 5.25 1.52 7.33
N GLY A 228 4.64 0.87 6.34
CA GLY A 228 3.66 -0.20 6.56
C GLY A 228 2.31 0.30 7.06
N THR A 229 2.01 1.59 6.86
CA THR A 229 0.77 2.26 7.25
C THR A 229 0.25 3.14 6.12
N ILE A 230 -1.05 3.43 6.14
CA ILE A 230 -1.69 4.43 5.28
C ILE A 230 -2.36 5.44 6.20
N PHE A 231 -1.96 6.71 6.12
CA PHE A 231 -2.37 7.79 7.01
C PHE A 231 -2.20 7.48 8.50
N GLY A 232 -1.14 6.75 8.86
CA GLY A 232 -0.85 6.29 10.22
C GLY A 232 -1.60 5.02 10.62
N GLU A 233 -2.54 4.54 9.82
CA GLU A 233 -3.35 3.37 10.12
C GLU A 233 -2.77 2.08 9.52
N SER A 234 -2.94 0.98 10.24
CA SER A 234 -2.47 -0.34 9.80
C SER A 234 -3.50 -1.00 8.89
N VAL A 235 -3.57 -0.55 7.64
CA VAL A 235 -4.55 -1.02 6.66
C VAL A 235 -4.10 -2.30 5.96
N LEU A 236 -2.86 -2.33 5.48
CA LEU A 236 -2.29 -3.46 4.74
C LEU A 236 -1.19 -4.14 5.56
N THR A 237 -1.61 -4.85 6.61
CA THR A 237 -0.72 -5.51 7.58
C THR A 237 0.25 -6.51 6.97
N GLU A 238 -0.15 -7.15 5.86
CA GLU A 238 0.67 -8.11 5.12
C GLU A 238 1.21 -7.56 3.78
N GLY A 239 0.91 -6.29 3.46
CA GLY A 239 1.42 -5.59 2.28
C GLY A 239 0.66 -5.85 0.97
N PHE A 240 0.99 -5.07 -0.08
CA PHE A 240 0.31 -5.06 -1.38
C PHE A 240 0.29 -6.42 -2.07
N LEU A 241 1.38 -7.17 -1.97
CA LEU A 241 1.51 -8.46 -2.67
C LEU A 241 0.58 -9.56 -2.12
N THR A 242 -0.11 -9.32 -1.01
CA THR A 242 -1.14 -10.25 -0.52
C THR A 242 -2.49 -10.05 -1.17
N GLN A 243 -2.69 -8.96 -1.90
CA GLN A 243 -3.94 -8.62 -2.57
C GLN A 243 -3.94 -9.03 -4.05
N THR A 244 -2.86 -9.59 -4.57
CA THR A 244 -2.75 -9.99 -5.98
C THR A 244 -3.41 -11.34 -6.27
N ASP A 245 -3.68 -11.63 -7.56
CA ASP A 245 -4.29 -12.88 -8.03
C ASP A 245 -3.51 -14.15 -7.61
N SER A 246 -2.19 -14.05 -7.50
CA SER A 246 -1.30 -15.09 -6.96
C SER A 246 -0.58 -14.52 -5.74
N PRO A 247 -1.24 -14.52 -4.57
CA PRO A 247 -0.77 -13.75 -3.45
C PRO A 247 0.56 -14.29 -2.91
N ILE A 248 1.52 -13.38 -2.71
CA ILE A 248 2.82 -13.68 -2.11
C ILE A 248 2.76 -13.32 -0.64
N TYR A 249 2.70 -14.35 0.20
CA TYR A 249 2.57 -14.18 1.65
C TYR A 249 3.92 -14.13 2.38
N GLY A 250 3.97 -13.27 3.39
CA GLY A 250 5.02 -13.23 4.39
C GLY A 250 6.36 -12.67 3.88
N PRO A 251 7.37 -12.65 4.76
CA PRO A 251 8.63 -11.98 4.48
C PRO A 251 9.49 -12.68 3.40
N PRO A 252 10.30 -11.91 2.65
CA PRO A 252 10.37 -10.45 2.72
C PRO A 252 9.14 -9.81 2.07
N PHE A 253 8.58 -8.81 2.74
CA PHE A 253 7.54 -7.92 2.20
C PHE A 253 8.10 -6.96 1.15
N PHE A 254 7.23 -6.49 0.25
CA PHE A 254 7.55 -5.43 -0.70
C PHE A 254 7.84 -4.11 0.01
N GLU A 255 7.13 -3.85 1.10
CA GLU A 255 7.24 -2.68 1.95
C GLU A 255 8.52 -2.75 2.80
N VAL A 256 9.26 -1.64 2.83
CA VAL A 256 10.43 -1.49 3.70
C VAL A 256 9.99 -1.47 5.17
N GLY A 257 8.89 -0.78 5.47
CA GLY A 257 8.38 -0.59 6.83
C GLY A 257 7.90 -1.87 7.52
N LEU A 258 7.36 -2.83 6.76
CA LEU A 258 6.86 -4.10 7.31
C LEU A 258 7.96 -5.09 7.69
N GLN A 259 9.21 -4.86 7.28
CA GLN A 259 10.32 -5.78 7.57
C GLN A 259 10.73 -5.78 9.04
N THR A 260 10.65 -4.62 9.70
CA THR A 260 11.19 -4.43 11.06
C THR A 260 10.41 -3.43 11.88
N ALA A 261 10.14 -2.25 11.31
CA ALA A 261 9.41 -1.15 11.93
C ALA A 261 9.20 -0.04 10.87
N PRO A 262 8.27 0.90 11.12
CA PRO A 262 8.14 2.10 10.30
C PRO A 262 9.48 2.82 10.12
N THR A 263 9.83 3.14 8.87
CA THR A 263 11.14 3.77 8.58
C THR A 263 11.17 5.26 8.90
N GLY A 264 10.00 5.89 8.97
CA GLY A 264 9.86 7.34 9.10
C GLY A 264 10.30 8.10 7.84
N ILE A 265 10.39 7.44 6.67
CA ILE A 265 10.63 8.12 5.40
C ILE A 265 9.37 8.92 5.05
N SER A 266 9.55 10.20 4.73
CA SER A 266 8.43 11.10 4.43
C SER A 266 7.96 10.97 2.99
N VAL A 267 6.73 11.42 2.71
CA VAL A 267 6.16 11.43 1.35
C VAL A 267 7.07 12.13 0.33
N PRO A 268 7.66 13.33 0.59
CA PRO A 268 8.61 13.93 -0.34
C PRO A 268 9.88 13.11 -0.57
N GLN A 269 10.37 12.40 0.46
CA GLN A 269 11.52 11.51 0.32
C GLN A 269 11.17 10.29 -0.54
N CYS A 270 10.01 9.66 -0.32
CA CYS A 270 9.50 8.61 -1.19
C CYS A 270 9.36 9.10 -2.63
N ALA A 271 8.74 10.27 -2.87
CA ALA A 271 8.61 10.83 -4.21
C ALA A 271 9.97 11.02 -4.91
N ALA A 272 11.02 11.40 -4.19
CA ALA A 272 12.38 11.50 -4.72
C ALA A 272 12.97 10.11 -5.06
N ILE A 273 12.78 9.14 -4.16
CA ILE A 273 13.22 7.74 -4.32
C ILE A 273 12.50 7.06 -5.49
N TRP A 274 11.24 7.39 -5.74
CA TRP A 274 10.38 6.82 -6.77
C TRP A 274 10.36 7.64 -8.08
N ASN A 275 11.27 8.60 -8.25
CA ASN A 275 11.33 9.41 -9.46
C ASN A 275 12.07 8.68 -10.58
N GLU A 276 11.36 8.14 -11.56
CA GLU A 276 11.93 7.42 -12.73
C GLU A 276 12.98 8.23 -13.52
N ASN A 277 12.89 9.56 -13.50
CA ASN A 277 13.81 10.44 -14.21
C ASN A 277 15.08 10.78 -13.40
N SER A 278 15.16 10.36 -12.14
CA SER A 278 16.28 10.66 -11.25
C SER A 278 17.36 9.59 -11.35
N GLU A 279 18.62 10.01 -11.42
CA GLU A 279 19.76 9.10 -11.29
C GLU A 279 19.97 8.59 -9.85
N TYR A 280 19.20 9.09 -8.86
CA TYR A 280 19.27 8.68 -7.44
C TYR A 280 18.08 7.82 -7.00
N SER A 281 17.20 7.47 -7.94
CA SER A 281 15.95 6.73 -7.71
C SER A 281 16.14 5.22 -7.61
N LEU A 282 15.21 4.52 -6.95
CA LEU A 282 15.11 3.06 -6.97
C LEU A 282 14.43 2.53 -8.24
N VAL A 283 13.61 3.35 -8.91
CA VAL A 283 12.84 2.96 -10.10
C VAL A 283 13.47 3.46 -11.40
N SER A 284 14.77 3.72 -11.40
CA SER A 284 15.53 3.98 -12.63
C SER A 284 16.71 3.02 -12.73
N ALA A 285 17.01 2.54 -13.94
CA ALA A 285 18.13 1.62 -14.16
C ALA A 285 19.49 2.21 -13.69
N GLN A 286 19.69 3.52 -13.84
CA GLN A 286 20.90 4.18 -13.36
C GLN A 286 20.91 4.29 -11.83
N GLY A 287 19.80 4.68 -11.23
CA GLY A 287 19.70 4.90 -9.79
C GLY A 287 19.76 3.61 -8.99
N ILE A 288 19.09 2.55 -9.43
CA ILE A 288 19.13 1.26 -8.72
C ILE A 288 20.55 0.69 -8.65
N ASN A 289 21.33 0.87 -9.73
CA ASN A 289 22.75 0.50 -9.79
C ASN A 289 23.61 1.30 -8.80
N ARG A 290 23.23 2.55 -8.49
CA ARG A 290 23.88 3.34 -7.43
C ARG A 290 23.51 2.81 -6.05
N TRP A 291 22.24 2.51 -5.81
CA TRP A 291 21.77 1.91 -4.55
C TRP A 291 22.52 0.61 -4.20
N TYR A 292 22.73 -0.30 -5.16
CA TYR A 292 23.51 -1.52 -4.90
C TYR A 292 24.99 -1.29 -4.58
N LYS A 293 25.56 -0.15 -4.97
CA LYS A 293 26.97 0.21 -4.70
C LYS A 293 27.12 1.08 -3.44
N ALA A 294 26.03 1.60 -2.91
CA ALA A 294 26.02 2.41 -1.71
C ALA A 294 26.40 1.57 -0.50
N LYS A 295 27.34 2.07 0.31
CA LYS A 295 27.78 1.45 1.55
C LYS A 295 28.08 2.56 2.54
N SER A 296 27.70 2.37 3.80
CA SER A 296 28.00 3.33 4.86
C SER A 296 29.49 3.73 4.83
N GLY A 297 29.75 5.04 4.80
CA GLY A 297 31.09 5.62 4.73
C GLY A 297 31.64 5.85 3.32
N ASN A 298 30.90 5.55 2.23
CA ASN A 298 31.29 5.96 0.87
C ASN A 298 30.53 7.21 0.39
N SER A 299 31.11 7.92 -0.59
CA SER A 299 30.51 9.17 -1.11
C SER A 299 29.14 8.95 -1.72
N LEU A 300 28.93 7.78 -2.37
CA LEU A 300 27.67 7.45 -3.01
C LEU A 300 26.51 7.31 -2.02
N TYR A 301 26.78 6.79 -0.83
CA TYR A 301 25.81 6.70 0.26
C TYR A 301 25.35 8.09 0.71
N ASP A 302 26.27 9.04 0.85
CA ASP A 302 25.95 10.42 1.21
C ASP A 302 25.27 11.19 0.06
N GLU A 303 25.66 10.93 -1.19
CA GLU A 303 24.98 11.46 -2.38
C GLU A 303 23.51 11.01 -2.44
N LEU A 304 23.23 9.72 -2.23
CA LEU A 304 21.87 9.18 -2.21
C LEU A 304 21.02 9.81 -1.10
N LYS A 305 21.60 9.98 0.11
CA LYS A 305 20.91 10.65 1.21
C LYS A 305 20.52 12.08 0.84
N LEU A 306 21.47 12.85 0.33
CA LEU A 306 21.28 14.25 0.02
C LEU A 306 20.22 14.44 -1.08
N ASN A 307 20.32 13.67 -2.17
CA ASN A 307 19.44 13.82 -3.33
C ASN A 307 18.03 13.23 -3.13
N ASN A 308 17.84 12.36 -2.14
CA ASN A 308 16.53 11.82 -1.78
C ASN A 308 15.91 12.54 -0.56
N GLY A 309 16.03 13.86 -0.51
CA GLY A 309 15.39 14.68 0.53
C GLY A 309 16.03 14.56 1.91
N GLY A 310 17.33 14.26 1.98
CA GLY A 310 18.09 14.25 3.24
C GLY A 310 17.81 13.03 4.13
N LEU A 311 17.81 11.83 3.55
CA LEU A 311 17.62 10.59 4.31
C LEU A 311 18.64 10.49 5.46
N ASN A 312 18.20 10.05 6.64
CA ASN A 312 19.07 9.76 7.76
C ASN A 312 19.69 8.34 7.62
N ASN A 313 20.62 8.00 8.52
CA ASN A 313 21.31 6.71 8.44
C ASN A 313 20.38 5.52 8.70
N ILE A 314 19.39 5.66 9.59
CA ILE A 314 18.44 4.59 9.91
C ILE A 314 17.58 4.27 8.68
N GLN A 315 17.07 5.30 8.01
CA GLN A 315 16.29 5.17 6.77
C GLN A 315 17.10 4.51 5.65
N MET A 316 18.35 4.95 5.46
CA MET A 316 19.25 4.34 4.48
C MET A 316 19.54 2.87 4.77
N ASP A 317 19.86 2.54 6.02
CA ASP A 317 20.17 1.17 6.44
C ASP A 317 18.94 0.26 6.26
N ALA A 318 17.73 0.76 6.49
CA ALA A 318 16.48 0.03 6.24
C ALA A 318 16.33 -0.32 4.74
N ILE A 319 16.48 0.67 3.85
CA ILE A 319 16.39 0.44 2.38
C ILE A 319 17.49 -0.53 1.92
N LEU A 320 18.74 -0.33 2.36
CA LEU A 320 19.87 -1.17 1.93
C LEU A 320 19.80 -2.60 2.49
N THR A 321 19.10 -2.80 3.60
CA THR A 321 18.80 -4.14 4.16
C THR A 321 17.65 -4.81 3.40
N TRP A 322 16.64 -4.04 3.03
CA TRP A 322 15.47 -4.51 2.28
C TRP A 322 15.81 -4.88 0.83
N LEU A 323 16.53 -4.02 0.12
CA LEU A 323 16.72 -4.09 -1.33
C LEU A 323 17.29 -5.44 -1.83
N PRO A 324 18.33 -6.02 -1.20
CA PRO A 324 18.81 -7.34 -1.61
C PRO A 324 17.77 -8.45 -1.40
N LYS A 325 16.97 -8.39 -0.34
CA LYS A 325 15.91 -9.37 -0.08
C LYS A 325 14.78 -9.24 -1.09
N PHE A 326 14.37 -8.01 -1.40
CA PHE A 326 13.39 -7.74 -2.45
C PHE A 326 13.86 -8.32 -3.79
N ARG A 327 15.08 -8.00 -4.21
CA ARG A 327 15.68 -8.53 -5.46
C ARG A 327 15.77 -10.06 -5.47
N ASP A 328 16.40 -10.64 -4.46
CA ASP A 328 16.77 -12.06 -4.50
C ASP A 328 15.60 -12.99 -4.23
N ILE A 329 14.53 -12.51 -3.61
CA ILE A 329 13.39 -13.35 -3.23
C ILE A 329 12.12 -12.93 -3.98
N LEU A 330 11.70 -11.67 -3.87
CA LEU A 330 10.44 -11.23 -4.47
C LEU A 330 10.52 -11.10 -5.99
N VAL A 331 11.51 -10.38 -6.51
CA VAL A 331 11.65 -10.21 -7.97
C VAL A 331 11.85 -11.57 -8.67
N ASN A 332 12.58 -12.49 -8.05
CA ASN A 332 12.73 -13.85 -8.56
C ASN A 332 11.42 -14.65 -8.58
N LYS A 333 10.59 -14.54 -7.55
CA LYS A 333 9.26 -15.18 -7.49
C LYS A 333 8.32 -14.58 -8.56
N LEU A 334 8.24 -13.26 -8.63
CA LEU A 334 7.41 -12.54 -9.61
C LEU A 334 7.81 -12.91 -11.04
N ALA A 335 9.12 -12.87 -11.35
CA ALA A 335 9.61 -13.23 -12.67
C ALA A 335 9.38 -14.72 -13.02
N LYS A 336 9.39 -15.62 -12.03
CA LYS A 336 9.06 -17.03 -12.24
C LYS A 336 7.60 -17.19 -12.63
N GLU A 337 6.69 -16.50 -11.95
CA GLU A 337 5.25 -16.57 -12.19
C GLU A 337 4.88 -15.95 -13.53
N GLU A 338 5.34 -14.73 -13.80
CA GLU A 338 5.09 -14.00 -15.06
C GLU A 338 5.58 -14.80 -16.29
N LEU A 339 6.76 -15.40 -16.20
CA LEU A 339 7.36 -16.17 -17.30
C LEU A 339 6.94 -17.65 -17.30
N ASN A 340 6.10 -18.07 -16.35
CA ASN A 340 5.68 -19.46 -16.11
C ASN A 340 6.87 -20.43 -16.14
N LEU A 341 7.92 -20.10 -15.36
CA LEU A 341 9.15 -20.87 -15.28
C LEU A 341 9.03 -22.00 -14.27
N SER A 342 9.62 -23.15 -14.60
CA SER A 342 9.67 -24.32 -13.69
C SER A 342 10.52 -24.09 -12.42
N MET A 343 11.37 -23.07 -12.39
CA MET A 343 12.21 -22.68 -11.26
C MET A 343 12.54 -21.18 -11.31
N GLU A 344 12.99 -20.61 -10.20
CA GLU A 344 13.33 -19.18 -10.11
C GLU A 344 14.51 -18.82 -11.03
N PRO A 345 14.55 -17.62 -11.63
CA PRO A 345 15.61 -17.23 -12.58
C PRO A 345 17.03 -17.34 -12.01
N TYR A 346 17.22 -17.04 -10.73
CA TYR A 346 18.53 -17.17 -10.07
C TYR A 346 18.96 -18.64 -9.94
N ASP A 347 18.05 -19.52 -9.54
CA ASP A 347 18.29 -20.96 -9.48
C ASP A 347 18.48 -21.55 -10.87
N LEU A 348 17.77 -21.05 -11.88
CA LEU A 348 17.98 -21.42 -13.27
C LEU A 348 19.37 -21.01 -13.74
N GLY A 349 19.78 -19.77 -13.47
CA GLY A 349 21.11 -19.24 -13.77
C GLY A 349 22.23 -20.01 -13.07
N ASN A 350 22.05 -20.33 -11.78
CA ASN A 350 22.99 -21.15 -11.00
C ASN A 350 23.01 -22.60 -11.48
N THR A 351 21.87 -23.20 -11.80
CA THR A 351 21.79 -24.56 -12.36
C THR A 351 22.47 -24.62 -13.71
N ILE A 352 22.31 -23.58 -14.54
CA ILE A 352 23.04 -23.41 -15.80
C ILE A 352 24.54 -23.26 -15.53
N PHE A 353 24.95 -22.42 -14.59
CA PHE A 353 26.35 -22.19 -14.26
C PHE A 353 27.04 -23.45 -13.71
N VAL A 354 26.41 -24.13 -12.75
CA VAL A 354 26.88 -25.39 -12.18
C VAL A 354 26.83 -26.49 -13.25
N GLY A 355 25.79 -26.56 -14.07
CA GLY A 355 25.69 -27.52 -15.18
C GLY A 355 26.76 -27.33 -16.26
N LEU A 356 27.10 -26.08 -16.59
CA LEU A 356 28.20 -25.74 -17.50
C LEU A 356 29.58 -25.99 -16.87
N GLY A 357 29.74 -25.65 -15.58
CA GLY A 357 30.99 -25.80 -14.84
C GLY A 357 31.32 -27.25 -14.44
N ALA A 358 30.31 -28.07 -14.16
CA ALA A 358 30.46 -29.46 -13.75
C ALA A 358 30.32 -30.46 -14.90
N GLY A 359 29.73 -30.08 -16.04
CA GLY A 359 29.26 -31.08 -17.00
C GLY A 359 29.19 -30.68 -18.47
N GLY A 360 29.99 -29.74 -18.98
CA GLY A 360 30.19 -29.57 -20.44
C GLY A 360 28.93 -29.47 -21.31
N GLY A 361 27.79 -29.05 -20.72
CA GLY A 361 26.45 -29.15 -21.31
C GLY A 361 26.04 -27.91 -22.10
N VAL A 362 26.89 -27.45 -23.02
CA VAL A 362 26.69 -26.20 -23.79
C VAL A 362 25.38 -26.20 -24.59
N LEU A 363 24.93 -27.36 -25.07
CA LEU A 363 23.76 -27.48 -25.95
C LEU A 363 22.41 -27.39 -25.22
N VAL A 364 22.33 -27.83 -23.96
CA VAL A 364 21.08 -27.77 -23.18
C VAL A 364 20.79 -26.34 -22.74
N VAL A 365 21.82 -25.59 -22.36
CA VAL A 365 21.71 -24.20 -21.93
C VAL A 365 21.34 -23.28 -23.10
N LEU A 366 21.96 -23.46 -24.27
CA LEU A 366 21.56 -22.76 -25.48
C LEU A 366 20.10 -23.04 -25.84
N GLY A 367 19.63 -24.28 -25.65
CA GLY A 367 18.24 -24.66 -25.83
C GLY A 367 17.29 -23.88 -24.91
N VAL A 368 17.60 -23.79 -23.61
CA VAL A 368 16.78 -23.05 -22.62
C VAL A 368 16.79 -21.54 -22.89
N VAL A 369 17.95 -20.97 -23.20
CA VAL A 369 18.08 -19.53 -23.52
C VAL A 369 17.30 -19.18 -24.79
N ILE A 370 17.38 -20.01 -25.84
CA ILE A 370 16.60 -19.83 -27.07
C ILE A 370 15.09 -19.96 -26.77
N LEU A 371 14.68 -20.89 -25.89
CA LEU A 371 13.29 -21.07 -25.50
C LEU A 371 12.73 -19.85 -24.75
N ILE A 372 13.51 -19.29 -23.82
CA ILE A 372 13.17 -18.06 -23.07
C ILE A 372 13.06 -16.87 -24.03
N PHE A 373 14.04 -16.68 -24.92
CA PHE A 373 13.99 -15.59 -25.90
C PHE A 373 12.88 -15.77 -26.95
N SER A 374 12.46 -16.99 -27.24
CA SER A 374 11.34 -17.24 -28.17
C SER A 374 9.97 -16.88 -27.60
N ARG A 375 9.79 -16.93 -26.27
CA ARG A 375 8.53 -16.59 -25.60
C ARG A 375 8.33 -15.09 -25.36
N ARG A 376 9.41 -14.29 -25.37
CA ARG A 376 9.34 -12.81 -25.23
C ARG A 376 8.87 -12.06 -26.49
N LYS A 377 8.57 -12.75 -27.60
CA LYS A 377 8.20 -12.14 -28.90
C LYS A 377 6.74 -12.35 -29.29
N THR A 378 5.92 -12.86 -28.40
CA THR A 378 4.46 -12.97 -28.51
C THR A 378 3.86 -12.25 -27.34
#